data_AF-A0A3P7FLE7-F1
#
_entry.id   AF-A0A3P7FLE7-F1
#
_cell.length_a   1.000
_cell.length_b   1.000
_cell.length_c   1.000
_cell.angle_alpha   90.00
_cell.angle_beta   90.00
_cell.angle_gamma   90.00
#
_symmetry.space_group_name_H-M   'P 1'
#
loop_
_entity.id
_entity.type
_entity.pdbx_description
1 polymer ?
#
loop_
_entity_poly.entity_id
_entity_poly.type
_entity_poly.pdbx_seq_one_letter_code
_entity_poly.pdbx_strand_id
1 'polypeptide(L)'
;MQDCESLSSVEVERTIPVIKETLSSGDEGTSAYYLPPPTSAPVCLPPNPDPPPFDAFAEPFVIEVRGSSPSYQPEAKKVDPFYADSLDLQREILNPGGVEIYVSTSDLLRNVAIVELGDNLWIGGWNPRVPNLHSLFHLGDLLVSINGHNVHTQRQVRQTVEATKRWATREQQRRPDVALYPGEVKCRLRLRRLPLAKTLIVCRQTQDQKIGVTFDDSGTNKVKSIDPEGPLACTGLLPFASAFFKKPASVPLRMSVLRLLGRKQTTSISEDFVPWTATEINHRPLNPFFKQHEVYPGTFRNV
;
A
#
# COMPACT_ATOMS: atom_id res chain seq x y z
N MET A 1 -71.09 30.80 -16.53
CA MET A 1 -70.00 31.75 -16.22
C MET A 1 -68.74 31.16 -16.80
N GLN A 2 -68.26 31.79 -17.88
CA GLN A 2 -66.96 31.68 -18.59
C GLN A 2 -66.21 30.33 -18.56
N ASP A 3 -66.03 29.61 -19.66
CA ASP A 3 -65.23 29.87 -20.88
C ASP A 3 -63.71 29.87 -20.70
N CYS A 4 -63.06 29.22 -21.69
CA CYS A 4 -61.65 29.20 -22.09
C CYS A 4 -60.72 28.19 -21.38
N GLU A 5 -59.86 27.40 -22.04
CA GLU A 5 -59.59 27.20 -23.47
C GLU A 5 -58.67 25.97 -23.65
N SER A 6 -58.98 25.23 -24.72
CA SER A 6 -58.21 24.36 -25.60
C SER A 6 -56.67 24.19 -25.52
N LEU A 7 -56.29 22.91 -25.67
CA LEU A 7 -55.37 22.30 -26.68
C LEU A 7 -53.92 22.80 -26.80
N SER A 8 -52.96 21.88 -26.71
CA SER A 8 -52.36 21.26 -27.92
C SER A 8 -51.16 20.35 -27.59
N SER A 9 -51.07 19.29 -28.38
CA SER A 9 -50.00 18.32 -28.52
C SER A 9 -48.81 18.89 -29.30
N VAL A 10 -47.58 18.74 -28.79
CA VAL A 10 -46.34 18.76 -29.59
C VAL A 10 -45.30 17.83 -28.96
N GLU A 11 -44.85 16.84 -29.73
CA GLU A 11 -43.62 16.07 -29.51
C GLU A 11 -42.41 17.01 -29.49
N VAL A 12 -41.55 16.95 -28.46
CA VAL A 12 -40.19 17.50 -28.55
C VAL A 12 -39.19 16.57 -27.88
N GLU A 13 -38.46 15.89 -28.75
CA GLU A 13 -37.04 15.51 -28.71
C GLU A 13 -36.39 15.06 -27.40
N ARG A 14 -35.93 13.80 -27.45
CA ARG A 14 -34.85 13.24 -26.66
C ARG A 14 -33.57 14.06 -26.87
N THR A 15 -33.19 14.85 -25.87
CA THR A 15 -31.85 15.47 -25.83
C THR A 15 -30.94 14.62 -24.94
N ILE A 16 -30.19 13.72 -25.57
CA ILE A 16 -28.98 13.13 -25.00
C ILE A 16 -27.93 14.26 -24.95
N PRO A 17 -27.35 14.61 -23.80
CA PRO A 17 -26.21 15.52 -23.81
C PRO A 17 -25.00 14.76 -24.35
N VAL A 18 -24.69 15.05 -25.62
CA VAL A 18 -23.41 14.76 -26.27
C VAL A 18 -22.34 15.53 -25.50
N ILE A 19 -21.60 14.84 -24.63
CA ILE A 19 -20.35 15.36 -24.09
C ILE A 19 -19.33 15.26 -25.21
N LYS A 20 -18.96 16.41 -25.77
CA LYS A 20 -17.87 16.55 -26.72
C LYS A 20 -16.58 16.09 -26.06
N GLU A 21 -16.02 14.99 -26.60
CA GLU A 21 -14.61 14.65 -26.45
C GLU A 21 -13.78 15.86 -26.85
N THR A 22 -13.05 16.41 -25.89
CA THR A 22 -11.90 17.26 -26.17
C THR A 22 -10.69 16.43 -25.80
N LEU A 23 -10.19 15.68 -26.79
CA LEU A 23 -8.89 15.00 -26.75
C LEU A 23 -7.81 16.06 -26.58
N SER A 24 -7.38 16.27 -25.33
CA SER A 24 -6.07 16.82 -25.03
C SER A 24 -5.16 15.64 -24.70
N SER A 25 -4.32 15.28 -25.66
CA SER A 25 -3.26 14.30 -25.54
C SER A 25 -2.33 14.62 -24.36
N GLY A 26 -2.37 13.79 -23.32
CA GLY A 26 -1.47 13.87 -22.18
C GLY A 26 -1.88 12.92 -21.05
N ASP A 27 -1.28 11.73 -21.04
CA ASP A 27 -1.14 10.85 -19.86
C ASP A 27 -2.43 10.33 -19.18
N GLU A 28 -3.25 9.54 -19.90
CA GLU A 28 -4.48 8.93 -19.35
C GLU A 28 -4.24 7.72 -18.42
N GLY A 29 -3.01 7.22 -18.29
CA GLY A 29 -2.73 6.00 -17.51
C GLY A 29 -2.66 6.18 -15.99
N THR A 30 -2.48 7.42 -15.52
CA THR A 30 -2.06 7.69 -14.14
C THR A 30 -3.14 8.41 -13.32
N SER A 31 -4.13 9.04 -13.97
CA SER A 31 -5.10 9.97 -13.36
C SER A 31 -6.08 9.31 -12.37
N ALA A 32 -6.52 8.08 -12.62
CA ALA A 32 -7.54 7.42 -11.81
C ALA A 32 -7.14 7.17 -10.34
N TYR A 33 -5.83 7.08 -10.05
CA TYR A 33 -5.31 6.86 -8.70
C TYR A 33 -5.11 8.16 -7.90
N TYR A 34 -5.24 9.33 -8.55
CA TYR A 34 -5.08 10.62 -7.86
C TYR A 34 -6.40 11.27 -7.48
N LEU A 35 -7.52 10.77 -8.00
CA LEU A 35 -8.85 11.32 -7.75
C LEU A 35 -9.72 10.26 -7.04
N PRO A 36 -10.37 10.61 -5.92
CA PRO A 36 -11.33 9.70 -5.31
C PRO A 36 -12.51 9.45 -6.24
N PRO A 37 -13.16 8.28 -6.16
CA PRO A 37 -14.46 8.09 -6.80
C PRO A 37 -15.45 9.14 -6.23
N PRO A 38 -16.38 9.66 -7.04
CA PRO A 38 -17.33 10.66 -6.57
C PRO A 38 -18.16 10.11 -5.40
N THR A 39 -18.65 10.98 -4.53
CA THR A 39 -19.42 10.62 -3.30
C THR A 39 -20.68 9.79 -3.54
N SER A 40 -21.13 9.67 -4.79
CA SER A 40 -22.26 8.85 -5.23
C SER A 40 -21.87 7.52 -5.88
N ALA A 41 -20.58 7.23 -6.05
CA ALA A 41 -20.10 6.06 -6.77
C ALA A 41 -19.95 4.84 -5.84
N PRO A 42 -20.62 3.71 -6.14
CA PRO A 42 -20.41 2.43 -5.46
C PRO A 42 -19.12 1.72 -5.95
N VAL A 43 -18.09 2.49 -6.28
CA VAL A 43 -16.96 2.02 -7.10
C VAL A 43 -15.78 1.64 -6.23
N CYS A 44 -15.41 0.38 -6.31
CA CYS A 44 -14.13 -0.12 -5.84
C CYS A 44 -13.01 0.46 -6.72
N LEU A 45 -11.92 0.90 -6.12
CA LEU A 45 -10.76 1.32 -6.90
C LEU A 45 -9.94 0.10 -7.30
N PRO A 46 -9.36 0.08 -8.52
CA PRO A 46 -8.44 -0.97 -8.91
C PRO A 46 -7.22 -0.98 -7.97
N PRO A 47 -6.55 -2.13 -7.80
CA PRO A 47 -5.26 -2.21 -7.17
C PRO A 47 -4.30 -1.20 -7.80
N ASN A 48 -3.38 -0.65 -7.01
CA ASN A 48 -2.27 0.11 -7.58
C ASN A 48 -1.51 -0.73 -8.62
N PRO A 49 -0.98 -0.11 -9.68
CA PRO A 49 -0.14 -0.81 -10.64
C PRO A 49 1.13 -1.31 -9.96
N ASP A 50 1.90 -2.13 -10.67
CA ASP A 50 3.23 -2.49 -10.21
C ASP A 50 4.07 -1.22 -10.10
N PRO A 51 4.76 -1.03 -8.97
CA PRO A 51 5.47 0.22 -8.75
C PRO A 51 6.68 0.29 -9.69
N PRO A 52 7.08 1.49 -10.16
CA PRO A 52 8.19 1.63 -11.10
C PRO A 52 9.51 1.09 -10.51
N PRO A 53 10.57 0.90 -11.31
CA PRO A 53 11.89 0.64 -10.75
C PRO A 53 12.30 1.74 -9.76
N PHE A 54 13.03 1.36 -8.71
CA PHE A 54 13.55 2.33 -7.76
C PHE A 54 14.58 3.24 -8.44
N ASP A 55 14.46 4.55 -8.22
CA ASP A 55 15.37 5.57 -8.70
C ASP A 55 15.98 6.32 -7.51
N ALA A 56 17.30 6.17 -7.34
CA ALA A 56 18.03 6.82 -6.26
C ALA A 56 18.11 8.35 -6.41
N PHE A 57 17.92 8.87 -7.63
CA PHE A 57 18.00 10.30 -7.95
C PHE A 57 16.64 11.00 -7.86
N ALA A 58 15.53 10.26 -7.94
CA ALA A 58 14.19 10.80 -7.74
C ALA A 58 13.99 11.29 -6.30
N GLU A 59 13.12 12.29 -6.10
CA GLU A 59 12.83 12.85 -4.78
C GLU A 59 11.93 11.90 -3.96
N PRO A 60 12.34 11.49 -2.74
CA PRO A 60 11.53 10.63 -1.90
C PRO A 60 10.40 11.42 -1.22
N PHE A 61 9.30 10.75 -0.87
CA PHE A 61 8.32 11.33 0.04
C PHE A 61 8.83 11.29 1.48
N VAL A 62 8.93 12.44 2.13
CA VAL A 62 9.30 12.52 3.54
C VAL A 62 8.06 12.25 4.40
N ILE A 63 8.14 11.23 5.25
CA ILE A 63 7.06 10.88 6.19
C ILE A 63 7.48 11.32 7.59
N GLU A 64 6.72 12.28 8.11
CA GLU A 64 6.85 12.72 9.49
C GLU A 64 5.86 11.97 10.39
N VAL A 65 6.18 11.85 11.68
CA VAL A 65 5.25 11.28 12.66
C VAL A 65 4.04 12.21 12.73
N ARG A 66 2.86 11.72 12.32
CA ARG A 66 1.58 12.47 12.35
C ARG A 66 1.40 13.07 13.75
N GLY A 67 1.55 14.40 13.87
CA GLY A 67 1.54 15.10 15.16
C GLY A 67 2.21 16.48 15.20
N SER A 68 2.95 16.88 14.16
CA SER A 68 3.59 18.21 14.08
C SER A 68 3.26 18.91 12.76
N SER A 69 2.07 19.53 12.68
CA SER A 69 1.62 20.50 11.67
C SER A 69 1.64 20.11 10.17
N PRO A 70 0.64 20.52 9.38
CA PRO A 70 0.56 20.16 7.96
C PRO A 70 1.38 21.15 7.12
N SER A 71 2.52 20.73 6.60
CA SER A 71 3.19 21.47 5.52
C SER A 71 3.37 20.59 4.29
N TYR A 72 2.24 20.31 3.62
CA TYR A 72 2.10 20.31 2.16
C TYR A 72 0.60 20.08 1.86
N GLN A 73 -0.13 21.14 1.54
CA GLN A 73 -1.41 21.01 0.84
C GLN A 73 -1.20 21.48 -0.59
N PRO A 74 -0.86 20.59 -1.54
CA PRO A 74 -1.14 20.89 -2.94
C PRO A 74 -2.67 20.91 -3.06
N GLU A 75 -3.22 22.06 -3.45
CA GLU A 75 -4.66 22.36 -3.65
C GLU A 75 -5.60 21.25 -3.19
N ALA A 76 -6.15 21.40 -1.98
CA ALA A 76 -7.00 20.41 -1.33
C ALA A 76 -8.27 20.15 -2.15
N LYS A 77 -8.16 19.31 -3.18
CA LYS A 77 -9.25 18.52 -3.72
C LYS A 77 -9.80 17.78 -2.50
N LYS A 78 -11.07 18.02 -2.17
CA LYS A 78 -11.75 17.37 -1.04
C LYS A 78 -11.80 15.87 -1.31
N VAL A 79 -10.75 15.16 -0.89
CA VAL A 79 -10.74 13.71 -0.83
C VAL A 79 -11.52 13.32 0.42
N ASP A 80 -12.44 12.37 0.28
CA ASP A 80 -13.12 11.80 1.43
C ASP A 80 -12.05 11.25 2.40
N PRO A 81 -12.08 11.62 3.69
CA PRO A 81 -11.15 11.09 4.69
C PRO A 81 -11.05 9.56 4.68
N PHE A 82 -12.12 8.86 4.28
CA PHE A 82 -12.14 7.41 4.14
C PHE A 82 -11.12 6.89 3.11
N TYR A 83 -10.92 7.59 2.01
CA TYR A 83 -10.00 7.18 0.94
C TYR A 83 -8.59 7.77 1.09
N ALA A 84 -8.46 8.88 1.82
CA ALA A 84 -7.24 9.68 1.88
C ALA A 84 -6.00 8.85 2.22
N ASP A 85 -6.05 8.09 3.31
CA ASP A 85 -4.90 7.31 3.77
C ASP A 85 -4.50 6.18 2.80
N SER A 86 -5.48 5.53 2.16
CA SER A 86 -5.20 4.49 1.16
C SER A 86 -4.61 5.08 -0.12
N LEU A 87 -5.09 6.24 -0.56
CA LEU A 87 -4.55 6.95 -1.73
C LEU A 87 -3.13 7.47 -1.44
N ASP A 88 -2.87 7.98 -0.24
CA ASP A 88 -1.53 8.40 0.17
C ASP A 88 -0.56 7.21 0.19
N LEU A 89 -0.98 6.06 0.73
CA LEU A 89 -0.17 4.84 0.67
C LEU A 89 0.09 4.40 -0.77
N GLN A 90 -0.90 4.48 -1.67
CA GLN A 90 -0.67 4.18 -3.09
C GLN A 90 0.35 5.14 -3.72
N ARG A 91 0.32 6.44 -3.39
CA ARG A 91 1.33 7.41 -3.84
C ARG A 91 2.72 7.07 -3.31
N GLU A 92 2.83 6.68 -2.04
CA GLU A 92 4.08 6.23 -1.43
C GLU A 92 4.66 4.99 -2.14
N ILE A 93 3.81 4.01 -2.45
CA ILE A 93 4.19 2.79 -3.19
C ILE A 93 4.70 3.15 -4.60
N LEU A 94 4.00 4.06 -5.28
CA LEU A 94 4.30 4.40 -6.67
C LEU A 94 5.46 5.39 -6.85
N ASN A 95 5.88 6.12 -5.80
CA ASN A 95 6.98 7.08 -5.90
C ASN A 95 8.31 6.37 -6.23
N PRO A 96 8.96 6.60 -7.38
CA PRO A 96 10.21 5.93 -7.75
C PRO A 96 11.38 6.21 -6.78
N GLY A 97 11.38 7.37 -6.12
CA GLY A 97 12.33 7.73 -5.07
C GLY A 97 12.10 6.99 -3.75
N GLY A 98 10.94 6.35 -3.58
CA GLY A 98 10.53 5.72 -2.33
C GLY A 98 10.12 6.76 -1.28
N VAL A 99 10.28 6.37 -0.01
CA VAL A 99 9.95 7.21 1.15
C VAL A 99 11.18 7.40 2.03
N GLU A 100 11.23 8.55 2.70
CA GLU A 100 12.27 8.90 3.65
C GLU A 100 11.66 9.07 5.05
N ILE A 101 12.25 8.40 6.04
CA ILE A 101 11.81 8.45 7.43
C ILE A 101 12.98 8.70 8.37
N TYR A 102 12.68 9.23 9.55
CA TYR A 102 13.67 9.53 10.58
C TYR A 102 13.38 8.73 11.85
N VAL A 103 14.29 7.81 12.19
CA VAL A 103 14.10 6.87 13.32
C VAL A 103 15.26 7.00 14.29
N SER A 104 14.99 7.00 15.59
CA SER A 104 16.07 7.02 16.59
C SER A 104 16.99 5.81 16.42
N THR A 105 18.29 6.01 16.62
CA THR A 105 19.27 4.92 16.49
C THR A 105 19.02 3.80 17.51
N SER A 106 18.46 4.11 18.68
CA SER A 106 18.06 3.14 19.69
C SER A 106 16.87 2.30 19.25
N ASP A 107 15.83 2.93 18.68
CA ASP A 107 14.64 2.23 18.24
C ASP A 107 14.93 1.36 17.03
N LEU A 108 15.70 1.86 16.07
CA LEU A 108 16.05 1.09 14.87
C LEU A 108 16.76 -0.23 15.21
N LEU A 109 17.60 -0.26 16.25
CA LEU A 109 18.35 -1.46 16.62
C LEU A 109 17.62 -2.41 17.57
N ARG A 110 16.69 -1.89 18.38
CA ARG A 110 16.04 -2.64 19.47
C ARG A 110 14.57 -2.96 19.18
N ASN A 111 13.90 -2.10 18.42
CA ASN A 111 12.46 -2.08 18.27
C ASN A 111 12.00 -2.32 16.84
N VAL A 112 12.90 -2.45 15.85
CA VAL A 112 12.56 -2.77 14.46
C VAL A 112 13.17 -4.12 14.08
N ALA A 113 12.34 -5.01 13.54
CA ALA A 113 12.74 -6.30 13.00
C ALA A 113 13.07 -6.16 11.51
N ILE A 114 14.32 -6.37 11.16
CA ILE A 114 14.82 -6.36 9.78
C ILE A 114 15.16 -7.80 9.39
N VAL A 115 14.60 -8.25 8.27
CA VAL A 115 14.80 -9.59 7.71
C VAL A 115 15.70 -9.48 6.50
N GLU A 116 16.80 -10.25 6.50
CA GLU A 116 17.71 -10.33 5.35
C GLU A 116 17.28 -11.51 4.49
N LEU A 117 17.01 -11.25 3.21
CA LEU A 117 16.53 -12.26 2.29
C LEU A 117 17.07 -11.99 0.87
N GLY A 118 18.01 -12.82 0.43
CA GLY A 118 18.87 -12.49 -0.71
C GLY A 118 19.72 -11.26 -0.38
N ASP A 119 19.92 -10.37 -1.36
CA ASP A 119 20.66 -9.11 -1.18
C ASP A 119 19.78 -7.93 -0.72
N ASN A 120 18.63 -8.25 -0.12
CA ASN A 120 17.59 -7.29 0.25
C ASN A 120 17.28 -7.35 1.74
N LEU A 121 16.98 -6.18 2.31
CA LEU A 121 16.59 -6.01 3.72
C LEU A 121 15.15 -5.58 3.83
N TRP A 122 14.31 -6.41 4.42
CA TRP A 122 12.87 -6.19 4.54
C TRP A 122 12.49 -5.83 5.97
N ILE A 123 11.53 -4.92 6.13
CA ILE A 123 10.93 -4.66 7.43
C ILE A 123 9.93 -5.78 7.73
N GLY A 124 10.28 -6.60 8.72
CA GLY A 124 9.48 -7.75 9.17
C GLY A 124 8.57 -7.45 10.36
N GLY A 125 8.68 -6.26 10.95
CA GLY A 125 7.84 -5.80 12.06
C GLY A 125 8.53 -4.79 12.96
N TRP A 126 7.81 -4.32 13.96
CA TRP A 126 8.33 -3.41 15.00
C TRP A 126 7.64 -3.68 16.33
N ASN A 127 8.22 -3.16 17.41
CA ASN A 127 7.65 -3.25 18.74
C ASN A 127 6.39 -2.35 18.83
N PRO A 128 5.18 -2.92 18.98
CA PRO A 128 3.95 -2.13 19.00
C PRO A 128 3.84 -1.23 20.23
N ARG A 129 4.68 -1.43 21.26
CA ARG A 129 4.73 -0.56 22.44
C ARG A 129 5.44 0.78 22.17
N VAL A 130 6.07 0.94 21.00
CA VAL A 130 6.72 2.19 20.59
C VAL A 130 5.82 2.90 19.58
N PRO A 131 4.96 3.84 20.01
CA PRO A 131 3.91 4.43 19.17
C PRO A 131 4.47 5.14 17.92
N ASN A 132 5.65 5.77 18.06
CA ASN A 132 6.29 6.51 16.98
C ASN A 132 6.69 5.65 15.77
N LEU A 133 6.72 4.31 15.90
CA LEU A 133 7.09 3.42 14.79
C LEU A 133 5.90 3.02 13.92
N HIS A 134 4.66 3.13 14.44
CA HIS A 134 3.45 2.65 13.73
C HIS A 134 3.16 3.42 12.45
N SER A 135 3.47 4.72 12.39
CA SER A 135 3.23 5.53 11.20
C SER A 135 4.41 5.54 10.22
N LEU A 136 5.55 4.92 10.57
CA LEU A 136 6.76 5.00 9.76
C LEU A 136 6.94 3.77 8.86
N PHE A 137 6.59 2.60 9.38
CA PHE A 137 6.86 1.31 8.75
C PHE A 137 5.58 0.58 8.35
N HIS A 138 5.68 -0.18 7.26
CA HIS A 138 4.72 -1.20 6.89
C HIS A 138 5.44 -2.56 6.78
N LEU A 139 4.70 -3.65 7.03
CA LEU A 139 5.22 -5.00 6.86
C LEU A 139 5.51 -5.28 5.39
N GLY A 140 6.78 -5.53 5.06
CA GLY A 140 7.22 -5.72 3.68
C GLY A 140 7.80 -4.48 3.01
N ASP A 141 8.06 -3.40 3.75
CA ASP A 141 8.94 -2.34 3.25
C ASP A 141 10.34 -2.89 2.95
N LEU A 142 10.96 -2.37 1.90
CA LEU A 142 12.35 -2.69 1.54
C LEU A 142 13.26 -1.53 1.96
N LEU A 143 14.20 -1.81 2.87
CA LEU A 143 15.22 -0.85 3.32
C LEU A 143 16.33 -0.74 2.26
N VAL A 144 16.50 0.47 1.72
CA VAL A 144 17.48 0.75 0.66
C VAL A 144 18.76 1.34 1.23
N SER A 145 18.64 2.41 2.02
CA SER A 145 19.80 3.10 2.56
C SER A 145 19.59 3.70 3.94
N ILE A 146 20.69 3.90 4.66
CA ILE A 146 20.74 4.58 5.96
C ILE A 146 21.74 5.72 5.85
N ASN A 147 21.31 6.94 6.15
CA ASN A 147 22.09 8.17 6.04
C ASN A 147 22.72 8.35 4.64
N GLY A 148 22.03 7.87 3.60
CA GLY A 148 22.53 7.89 2.21
C GLY A 148 23.50 6.76 1.84
N HIS A 149 23.83 5.85 2.76
CA HIS A 149 24.63 4.67 2.47
C HIS A 149 23.75 3.46 2.19
N ASN A 150 23.90 2.85 1.02
CA ASN A 150 23.17 1.62 0.67
C ASN A 150 23.50 0.49 1.64
N VAL A 151 22.48 -0.29 2.00
CA VAL A 151 22.60 -1.42 2.92
C VAL A 151 21.93 -2.65 2.31
N HIS A 152 22.62 -3.78 2.41
CA HIS A 152 22.18 -5.07 1.87
C HIS A 152 22.18 -6.17 2.93
N THR A 153 22.88 -5.95 4.06
CA THR A 153 22.98 -6.92 5.15
C THR A 153 22.65 -6.29 6.51
N GLN A 154 22.15 -7.10 7.45
CA GLN A 154 21.92 -6.65 8.83
C GLN A 154 23.20 -6.17 9.51
N ARG A 155 24.35 -6.76 9.12
CA ARG A 155 25.66 -6.33 9.62
C ARG A 155 25.95 -4.88 9.21
N GLN A 156 25.73 -4.51 7.94
CA GLN A 156 25.91 -3.14 7.46
C GLN A 156 24.96 -2.18 8.19
N VAL A 157 23.70 -2.56 8.40
CA VAL A 157 22.75 -1.76 9.19
C VAL A 157 23.32 -1.46 10.58
N ARG A 158 23.72 -2.50 11.32
CA ARG A 158 24.29 -2.33 12.67
C ARG A 158 25.53 -1.44 12.66
N GLN A 159 26.44 -1.65 11.70
CA GLN A 159 27.65 -0.86 11.57
C GLN A 159 27.36 0.63 11.29
N THR A 160 26.46 0.92 10.36
CA THR A 160 26.08 2.30 10.00
C THR A 160 25.39 3.02 11.16
N VAL A 161 24.48 2.35 11.86
CA VAL A 161 23.77 2.95 13.01
C VAL A 161 24.73 3.20 14.18
N GLU A 162 25.62 2.25 14.50
CA GLU A 162 26.62 2.45 15.56
C GLU A 162 27.69 3.50 15.18
N ALA A 163 28.05 3.62 13.90
CA ALA A 163 28.87 4.72 13.41
C ALA A 163 28.17 6.08 13.60
N THR A 164 26.86 6.14 13.35
CA THR A 164 26.04 7.35 13.54
C THR A 164 26.03 7.79 15.00
N LYS A 165 25.82 6.84 15.94
CA LYS A 165 25.91 7.12 17.38
C LYS A 165 27.27 7.68 17.77
N ARG A 166 28.37 7.03 17.35
CA ARG A 166 29.74 7.47 17.63
C ARG A 166 30.06 8.83 17.03
N TRP A 167 29.52 9.13 15.85
CA TRP A 167 29.64 10.46 15.26
C TRP A 167 28.93 11.51 16.11
N ALA A 168 27.68 11.26 16.52
CA ALA A 168 26.91 12.19 17.34
C ALA A 168 27.58 12.46 18.70
N THR A 169 28.10 11.44 19.38
CA THR A 169 28.85 11.61 20.64
C THR A 169 30.09 12.50 20.46
N ARG A 170 30.82 12.34 19.34
CA ARG A 170 32.00 13.19 19.05
C ARG A 170 31.60 14.63 18.73
N GLU A 171 30.47 14.83 18.05
CA GLU A 171 29.99 16.17 17.73
C GLU A 171 29.52 16.91 18.99
N GLN A 172 28.84 16.21 19.90
CA GLN A 172 28.46 16.75 21.21
C GLN A 172 29.68 17.18 22.04
N GLN A 173 30.79 16.42 22.00
CA GLN A 173 32.04 16.81 22.64
C GLN A 173 32.65 18.09 22.04
N ARG A 174 32.41 18.37 20.76
CA ARG A 174 32.89 19.58 20.08
C ARG A 174 32.01 20.80 20.31
N ARG A 175 30.71 20.59 20.52
CA ARG A 175 29.70 21.65 20.70
C ARG A 175 28.81 21.33 21.91
N PRO A 176 29.30 21.57 23.14
CA PRO A 176 28.57 21.24 24.37
C PRO A 176 27.33 22.13 24.58
N ASP A 177 27.23 23.25 23.87
CA ASP A 177 26.09 24.17 23.82
C ASP A 177 24.87 23.59 23.09
N VAL A 178 25.07 22.57 22.22
CA VAL A 178 24.00 21.84 21.55
C VAL A 178 23.82 20.48 22.24
N ALA A 179 22.96 20.44 23.26
CA ALA A 179 22.62 19.19 23.96
C ALA A 179 21.78 18.27 23.05
N LEU A 180 22.44 17.39 22.28
CA LEU A 180 21.77 16.26 21.64
C LEU A 180 21.66 15.13 22.66
N TYR A 181 20.45 14.80 23.09
CA TYR A 181 20.26 13.63 23.96
C TYR A 181 20.52 12.34 23.16
N PRO A 182 21.11 11.28 23.74
CA PRO A 182 21.41 10.04 23.01
C PRO A 182 20.18 9.39 22.34
N GLY A 183 18.97 9.61 22.89
CA GLY A 183 17.70 9.17 22.29
C GLY A 183 17.21 10.02 21.12
N GLU A 184 17.80 11.19 20.90
CA GLU A 184 17.45 12.11 19.81
C GLU A 184 18.29 11.90 18.55
N VAL A 185 19.37 11.11 18.62
CA VAL A 185 20.17 10.79 17.44
C VAL A 185 19.34 9.92 16.51
N LYS A 186 18.88 10.51 15.41
CA LYS A 186 18.09 9.84 14.38
C LYS A 186 18.96 9.40 13.20
N CYS A 187 18.59 8.27 12.62
CA CYS A 187 19.02 7.86 11.29
C CYS A 187 17.96 8.29 10.28
N ARG A 188 18.43 8.76 9.11
CA ARG A 188 17.61 8.98 7.92
C ARG A 188 17.57 7.68 7.12
N LEU A 189 16.41 7.06 7.01
CA LEU A 189 16.23 5.80 6.29
C LEU A 189 15.53 6.10 4.97
N ARG A 190 16.00 5.49 3.89
CA ARG A 190 15.28 5.47 2.62
C ARG A 190 14.71 4.09 2.40
N LEU A 191 13.39 4.03 2.23
CA LEU A 191 12.65 2.79 2.02
C LEU A 191 11.99 2.80 0.65
N ARG A 192 11.92 1.64 0.02
CA ARG A 192 10.94 1.36 -1.03
C ARG A 192 9.68 0.85 -0.34
N ARG A 193 8.61 1.66 -0.35
CA ARG A 193 7.33 1.34 0.28
C ARG A 193 6.70 0.14 -0.43
N LEU A 194 6.47 -0.94 0.31
CA LEU A 194 5.70 -2.12 -0.11
C LEU A 194 5.82 -2.50 -1.60
N PRO A 195 7.02 -2.74 -2.15
CA PRO A 195 7.23 -2.92 -3.59
C PRO A 195 6.49 -4.11 -4.21
N LEU A 196 6.02 -5.04 -3.37
CA LEU A 196 5.33 -6.26 -3.79
C LEU A 196 3.85 -6.27 -3.38
N ALA A 197 3.34 -5.19 -2.79
CA ALA A 197 1.98 -5.17 -2.26
C ALA A 197 0.99 -4.46 -3.18
N LYS A 198 -0.28 -4.73 -2.90
CA LYS A 198 -1.43 -4.05 -3.50
C LYS A 198 -2.29 -3.46 -2.39
N THR A 199 -2.63 -2.19 -2.52
CA THR A 199 -3.61 -1.49 -1.68
C THR A 199 -4.96 -1.54 -2.35
N LEU A 200 -5.96 -2.03 -1.62
CA LEU A 200 -7.30 -2.29 -2.13
C LEU A 200 -8.31 -1.49 -1.33
N ILE A 201 -9.25 -0.88 -2.04
CA ILE A 201 -10.34 -0.11 -1.47
C ILE A 201 -11.64 -0.78 -1.90
N VAL A 202 -12.41 -1.23 -0.91
CA VAL A 202 -13.64 -1.98 -1.13
C VAL A 202 -14.77 -1.38 -0.32
N CYS A 203 -15.90 -1.13 -0.99
CA CYS A 203 -17.11 -0.62 -0.36
C CYS A 203 -18.15 -1.73 -0.26
N ARG A 204 -18.74 -1.88 0.92
CA ARG A 204 -19.95 -2.71 1.08
C ARG A 204 -21.15 -1.95 0.53
N GLN A 205 -22.04 -2.66 -0.12
CA GLN A 205 -23.35 -2.14 -0.56
C GLN A 205 -24.39 -2.24 0.55
N THR A 206 -24.24 -3.21 1.47
CA THR A 206 -25.09 -3.37 2.64
C THR A 206 -24.26 -3.66 3.90
N GLN A 207 -24.78 -3.30 5.07
CA GLN A 207 -24.04 -3.36 6.35
C GLN A 207 -23.43 -4.75 6.64
N ASP A 208 -24.19 -5.82 6.37
CA ASP A 208 -23.79 -7.21 6.66
C ASP A 208 -23.17 -7.93 5.46
N GLN A 209 -22.91 -7.21 4.35
CA GLN A 209 -22.28 -7.81 3.19
C GLN A 209 -20.86 -8.26 3.52
N LYS A 210 -20.58 -9.53 3.28
CA LYS A 210 -19.21 -10.04 3.32
C LYS A 210 -18.41 -9.40 2.19
N ILE A 211 -17.15 -9.05 2.45
CA ILE A 211 -16.27 -8.43 1.45
C ILE A 211 -15.92 -9.39 0.30
N GLY A 212 -16.09 -10.70 0.50
CA GLY A 212 -15.81 -11.70 -0.54
C GLY A 212 -14.35 -12.16 -0.58
N VAL A 213 -13.66 -12.18 0.57
CA VAL A 213 -12.35 -12.82 0.73
C VAL A 213 -12.43 -13.91 1.78
N THR A 214 -11.83 -15.05 1.52
CA THR A 214 -11.63 -16.10 2.52
C THR A 214 -10.14 -16.33 2.74
N PHE A 215 -9.78 -16.56 4.00
CA PHE A 215 -8.42 -16.91 4.40
C PHE A 215 -8.30 -18.43 4.56
N ASP A 216 -7.06 -18.92 4.63
CA ASP A 216 -6.82 -20.34 4.78
C ASP A 216 -7.38 -20.91 6.10
N ASP A 217 -7.69 -22.21 6.09
CA ASP A 217 -8.27 -22.88 7.26
C ASP A 217 -7.25 -23.10 8.38
N SER A 218 -5.97 -22.75 8.16
CA SER A 218 -4.91 -22.84 9.16
C SER A 218 -4.84 -21.63 10.09
N GLY A 219 -5.72 -20.65 9.88
CA GLY A 219 -5.81 -19.44 10.70
C GLY A 219 -4.72 -18.42 10.39
N THR A 220 -4.12 -18.47 9.19
CA THR A 220 -3.18 -17.44 8.72
C THR A 220 -3.89 -16.40 7.87
N ASN A 221 -3.24 -15.26 7.62
CA ASN A 221 -3.78 -14.20 6.77
C ASN A 221 -3.59 -14.48 5.27
N LYS A 222 -3.30 -15.72 4.87
CA LYS A 222 -3.15 -16.10 3.46
C LYS A 222 -4.51 -16.20 2.81
N VAL A 223 -4.68 -15.51 1.69
CA VAL A 223 -5.89 -15.54 0.89
C VAL A 223 -6.05 -16.93 0.27
N LYS A 224 -7.18 -17.56 0.54
CA LYS A 224 -7.57 -18.87 0.02
C LYS A 224 -8.42 -18.73 -1.25
N SER A 225 -9.40 -17.84 -1.22
CA SER A 225 -10.22 -17.53 -2.39
C SER A 225 -10.81 -16.12 -2.33
N ILE A 226 -11.12 -15.60 -3.51
CA ILE A 226 -11.91 -14.38 -3.71
C ILE A 226 -13.25 -14.82 -4.29
N ASP A 227 -14.34 -14.38 -3.67
CA ASP A 227 -15.69 -14.63 -4.13
C ASP A 227 -15.95 -13.77 -5.40
N PRO A 228 -16.24 -14.38 -6.56
CA PRO A 228 -16.46 -13.64 -7.81
C PRO A 228 -17.67 -12.71 -7.75
N GLU A 229 -18.64 -12.98 -6.88
CA GLU A 229 -19.83 -12.15 -6.68
C GLU A 229 -19.66 -11.20 -5.47
N GLY A 230 -18.51 -11.24 -4.81
CA GLY A 230 -18.21 -10.45 -3.63
C GLY A 230 -17.71 -9.04 -3.97
N PRO A 231 -17.86 -8.07 -3.05
CA PRO A 231 -17.32 -6.72 -3.18
C PRO A 231 -15.81 -6.62 -3.43
N LEU A 232 -15.00 -7.66 -3.22
CA LEU A 232 -13.58 -7.59 -3.56
C LEU A 232 -13.33 -7.84 -5.06
N ALA A 233 -14.21 -8.59 -5.73
CA ALA A 233 -14.03 -8.98 -7.12
C ALA A 233 -14.03 -7.79 -8.09
N CYS A 234 -14.77 -6.72 -7.79
CA CYS A 234 -14.78 -5.47 -8.56
C CYS A 234 -13.39 -4.79 -8.62
N THR A 235 -12.47 -5.08 -7.69
CA THR A 235 -11.12 -4.53 -7.75
C THR A 235 -10.32 -5.14 -8.91
N GLY A 236 -10.68 -6.35 -9.37
CA GLY A 236 -9.89 -7.08 -10.36
C GLY A 236 -8.62 -7.72 -9.80
N LEU A 237 -8.48 -7.81 -8.46
CA LEU A 237 -7.37 -8.53 -7.84
C LEU A 237 -7.40 -10.01 -8.24
N LEU A 238 -6.29 -10.48 -8.82
CA LEU A 238 -6.11 -11.89 -9.13
C LEU A 238 -5.85 -12.69 -7.83
N PRO A 239 -6.31 -13.96 -7.73
CA PRO A 239 -6.16 -14.75 -6.50
C PRO A 239 -4.70 -15.03 -6.08
N PHE A 240 -3.75 -14.93 -7.02
CA PHE A 240 -2.34 -15.21 -6.79
C PHE A 240 -1.45 -14.06 -7.27
N ALA A 241 -0.36 -13.83 -6.54
CA ALA A 241 0.73 -12.94 -6.89
C ALA A 241 1.83 -13.70 -7.63
N SER A 242 2.61 -13.01 -8.46
CA SER A 242 3.88 -13.56 -8.94
C SER A 242 4.80 -13.82 -7.76
N ALA A 243 5.45 -14.98 -7.73
CA ALA A 243 6.48 -15.31 -6.76
C ALA A 243 7.66 -14.34 -6.91
N PHE A 244 8.15 -13.83 -5.77
CA PHE A 244 9.34 -12.97 -5.72
C PHE A 244 10.62 -13.77 -6.04
N PHE A 245 10.75 -14.98 -5.47
CA PHE A 245 11.81 -15.92 -5.84
C PHE A 245 11.33 -16.82 -6.97
N LYS A 246 11.65 -16.44 -8.20
CA LYS A 246 11.57 -17.36 -9.33
C LYS A 246 12.72 -18.35 -9.19
N LYS A 247 12.43 -19.65 -9.03
CA LYS A 247 13.48 -20.66 -9.21
C LYS A 247 14.02 -20.52 -10.65
N PRO A 248 15.32 -20.75 -10.88
CA PRO A 248 15.85 -20.75 -12.25
C PRO A 248 15.06 -21.78 -13.07
N ALA A 249 14.30 -21.29 -14.05
CA ALA A 249 13.42 -22.13 -14.84
C ALA A 249 14.24 -23.17 -15.62
N SER A 250 13.95 -24.45 -15.41
CA SER A 250 14.19 -25.44 -16.46
C SER A 250 13.19 -25.15 -17.59
N VAL A 251 13.64 -24.42 -18.62
CA VAL A 251 13.05 -24.23 -19.97
C VAL A 251 11.51 -23.99 -20.03
N PRO A 252 11.05 -22.80 -20.49
CA PRO A 252 9.63 -22.48 -20.47
C PRO A 252 8.85 -23.17 -21.60
N LEU A 253 7.84 -23.97 -21.24
CA LEU A 253 6.74 -24.31 -22.16
C LEU A 253 5.77 -23.12 -22.23
N ARG A 254 5.73 -22.47 -23.39
CA ARG A 254 4.71 -21.45 -23.74
C ARG A 254 3.31 -22.05 -23.54
N MET A 255 2.52 -21.49 -22.63
CA MET A 255 1.08 -21.75 -22.56
C MET A 255 0.31 -20.47 -22.92
N SER A 256 -0.48 -20.58 -23.99
CA SER A 256 -1.37 -19.55 -24.53
C SER A 256 -2.61 -19.32 -23.64
N VAL A 257 -3.01 -18.05 -23.49
CA VAL A 257 -4.02 -17.48 -22.57
C VAL A 257 -5.48 -17.93 -22.80
N LEU A 258 -5.76 -18.91 -23.66
CA LEU A 258 -7.13 -19.18 -24.15
C LEU A 258 -7.80 -20.46 -23.64
N ARG A 259 -7.45 -20.96 -22.45
CA ARG A 259 -8.18 -22.09 -21.83
C ARG A 259 -8.49 -21.85 -20.36
N LEU A 260 -9.45 -20.96 -20.10
CA LEU A 260 -10.04 -20.82 -18.76
C LEU A 260 -11.57 -20.92 -18.78
N LEU A 261 -12.14 -21.81 -19.60
CA LEU A 261 -13.53 -22.22 -19.44
C LEU A 261 -13.64 -23.74 -19.59
N GLY A 262 -13.94 -24.38 -18.47
CA GLY A 262 -14.47 -25.74 -18.42
C GLY A 262 -13.43 -26.86 -18.27
N ARG A 263 -12.88 -27.05 -17.07
CA ARG A 263 -12.60 -28.40 -16.55
C ARG A 263 -12.23 -28.35 -15.08
N LYS A 264 -12.83 -29.24 -14.28
CA LYS A 264 -12.26 -29.71 -13.01
C LYS A 264 -10.82 -30.14 -13.28
N GLN A 265 -9.86 -29.30 -12.93
CA GLN A 265 -8.44 -29.64 -12.91
C GLN A 265 -7.94 -29.30 -11.52
N THR A 266 -7.46 -30.33 -10.84
CA THR A 266 -6.41 -30.22 -9.82
C THR A 266 -5.26 -29.43 -10.44
N THR A 267 -5.30 -28.11 -10.29
CA THR A 267 -4.29 -27.21 -10.82
C THR A 267 -3.08 -27.29 -9.91
N SER A 268 -2.02 -27.95 -10.40
CA SER A 268 -0.67 -27.64 -9.94
C SER A 268 -0.44 -26.15 -10.22
N ILE A 269 -0.66 -25.31 -9.20
CA ILE A 269 -0.27 -23.90 -9.23
C ILE A 269 1.20 -23.90 -9.67
N SER A 270 1.53 -23.27 -10.81
CA SER A 270 2.93 -23.23 -11.24
C SER A 270 3.74 -22.58 -10.12
N GLU A 271 4.95 -23.07 -9.88
CA GLU A 271 5.82 -22.59 -8.78
C GLU A 271 6.09 -21.06 -8.83
N ASP A 272 5.76 -20.41 -9.95
CA ASP A 272 5.85 -18.98 -10.18
C ASP A 272 4.73 -18.14 -9.53
N PHE A 273 3.71 -18.73 -8.91
CA PHE A 273 2.62 -17.99 -8.26
C PHE A 273 2.42 -18.40 -6.81
N VAL A 274 2.15 -17.40 -5.95
CA VAL A 274 1.91 -17.59 -4.52
C VAL A 274 0.60 -16.89 -4.11
N PRO A 275 -0.13 -17.41 -3.11
CA PRO A 275 -1.31 -16.72 -2.61
C PRO A 275 -0.91 -15.38 -1.96
N TRP A 276 -1.78 -14.39 -2.10
CA TRP A 276 -1.64 -13.14 -1.36
C TRP A 276 -1.70 -13.37 0.15
N THR A 277 -1.02 -12.53 0.92
CA THR A 277 -1.14 -12.49 2.39
C THR A 277 -1.59 -11.10 2.79
N ALA A 278 -2.69 -10.99 3.51
CA ALA A 278 -3.15 -9.71 4.04
C ALA A 278 -2.25 -9.29 5.20
N THR A 279 -1.67 -8.10 5.11
CA THR A 279 -0.77 -7.53 6.12
C THR A 279 -1.42 -6.41 6.92
N GLU A 280 -2.44 -5.75 6.38
CA GLU A 280 -3.11 -4.60 6.99
C GLU A 280 -4.56 -4.50 6.54
N ILE A 281 -5.45 -4.11 7.45
CA ILE A 281 -6.86 -3.76 7.14
C ILE A 281 -7.19 -2.49 7.91
N ASN A 282 -7.71 -1.46 7.23
CA ASN A 282 -8.10 -0.18 7.83
C ASN A 282 -7.01 0.42 8.74
N HIS A 283 -5.77 0.46 8.26
CA HIS A 283 -4.62 1.00 9.00
C HIS A 283 -4.25 0.23 10.27
N ARG A 284 -4.70 -1.03 10.37
CA ARG A 284 -4.35 -1.92 11.47
C ARG A 284 -3.53 -3.08 10.92
N PRO A 285 -2.25 -3.20 11.32
CA PRO A 285 -1.43 -4.33 10.90
C PRO A 285 -2.04 -5.62 11.45
N LEU A 286 -2.21 -6.59 10.56
CA LEU A 286 -2.57 -7.95 10.93
C LEU A 286 -1.29 -8.67 11.36
N ASN A 287 -1.34 -9.42 12.46
CA ASN A 287 -0.17 -10.19 12.88
C ASN A 287 0.01 -11.38 11.90
N PRO A 288 1.16 -11.47 11.20
CA PRO A 288 1.38 -12.50 10.18
C PRO A 288 1.72 -13.87 10.76
N PHE A 289 1.93 -13.98 12.07
CA PHE A 289 2.37 -15.20 12.76
C PHE A 289 1.27 -15.87 13.59
N PHE A 290 0.00 -15.53 13.37
CA PHE A 290 -1.10 -16.21 14.06
C PHE A 290 -1.13 -17.70 13.73
N LYS A 291 -1.37 -18.51 14.77
CA LYS A 291 -1.60 -19.97 14.69
C LYS A 291 -2.98 -20.37 15.22
N GLN A 292 -3.84 -19.41 15.53
CA GLN A 292 -5.18 -19.62 16.09
C GLN A 292 -6.12 -18.57 15.48
N HIS A 293 -7.28 -19.03 15.00
CA HIS A 293 -8.28 -18.38 14.12
C HIS A 293 -8.93 -17.07 14.61
N GLU A 294 -8.18 -16.11 15.13
CA GLU A 294 -8.73 -14.81 15.55
C GLU A 294 -8.52 -13.71 14.51
N VAL A 295 -9.03 -13.92 13.29
CA VAL A 295 -9.63 -12.78 12.57
C VAL A 295 -11.09 -12.79 12.96
N TYR A 296 -11.42 -12.11 14.06
CA TYR A 296 -12.81 -11.99 14.48
C TYR A 296 -13.64 -11.35 13.35
N PRO A 297 -14.87 -11.80 13.09
CA PRO A 297 -15.83 -11.08 12.26
C PRO A 297 -16.07 -9.63 12.72
N GLY A 298 -15.67 -9.30 13.96
CA GLY A 298 -15.72 -7.97 14.57
C GLY A 298 -14.58 -7.01 14.21
N THR A 299 -13.53 -7.43 13.47
CA THR A 299 -12.49 -6.50 12.98
C THR A 299 -13.01 -5.59 11.85
N PHE A 300 -14.20 -5.89 11.32
CA PHE A 300 -14.95 -5.06 10.38
C PHE A 300 -15.99 -4.18 11.08
N ARG A 301 -15.65 -3.56 12.21
CA ARG A 301 -16.52 -2.59 12.86
C ARG A 301 -16.06 -1.17 12.55
N ASN A 302 -16.98 -0.44 11.90
CA ASN A 302 -17.18 1.00 11.83
C ASN A 302 -16.00 1.87 12.23
N VAL A 303 -15.42 2.53 11.23
CA VAL A 303 -15.35 4.00 11.22
C VAL A 303 -16.13 4.46 10.01
#